data_AF-A0A7C7MIJ3-F1
#
_entry.id   AF-A0A7C7MIJ3-F1
#
_cell.length_a   1.000
_cell.length_b   1.000
_cell.length_c   1.000
_cell.angle_alpha   90.00
_cell.angle_beta   90.00
_cell.angle_gamma   90.00
#
_symmetry.space_group_name_H-M   'P 1'
#
loop_
_entity.id
_entity.type
_entity.pdbx_description
1 polymer ?
#
loop_
_entity_poly.entity_id
_entity_poly.type
_entity_poly.pdbx_seq_one_letter_code
_entity_poly.pdbx_strand_id
1 'polypeptide(L)' 'MPRYVFSQPSWEPVDLDKVSLEFARIVRETGFPHLTLHGLRHAHVTRALTAGINPKTVAELLVHASVVITLDTYSHVLAD' A
#
# COMPACT_ATOMS: atom_id res chain seq x y z
N MET A 1 -9.69 -26.58 5.62
CA MET A 1 -8.48 -25.99 5.01
C MET A 1 -8.74 -24.50 4.80
N PRO A 2 -7.87 -23.60 5.27
CA PRO A 2 -8.00 -22.17 4.95
C PRO A 2 -7.95 -22.00 3.44
N ARG A 3 -8.91 -21.26 2.86
CA ARG A 3 -8.94 -20.93 1.43
C ARG A 3 -8.31 -19.56 1.25
N TYR A 4 -7.06 -19.51 0.80
CA TYR A 4 -6.41 -18.26 0.46
C TYR A 4 -7.02 -17.67 -0.81
N VAL A 5 -7.25 -16.35 -0.83
CA VAL A 5 -7.69 -15.62 -2.02
C VAL A 5 -6.54 -15.50 -3.02
N PHE A 6 -5.34 -15.18 -2.54
CA PHE A 6 -4.11 -15.21 -3.31
C PHE A 6 -3.31 -16.44 -2.92
N SER A 7 -3.16 -17.37 -3.86
CA SER A 7 -2.44 -18.61 -3.66
C SER A 7 -1.56 -18.93 -4.85
N GLN A 8 -0.56 -19.78 -4.58
CA GLN A 8 0.19 -20.45 -5.63
C GLN A 8 -0.69 -21.55 -6.26
N PRO A 9 -0.33 -22.07 -7.45
CA PRO A 9 -1.06 -23.19 -8.06
C PRO A 9 -1.17 -24.44 -7.15
N SER A 10 -0.27 -24.57 -6.17
CA SER A 10 -0.31 -25.60 -5.11
C SER A 10 -1.37 -25.36 -4.01
N TRP A 11 -2.14 -24.27 -4.08
CA TRP A 11 -3.08 -23.80 -3.05
C TRP A 11 -2.44 -23.32 -1.74
N GLU A 12 -1.12 -23.24 -1.72
CA GLU A 12 -0.36 -22.64 -0.64
C GLU A 12 -0.42 -21.10 -0.71
N PRO A 13 -0.22 -20.41 0.42
CA PRO A 13 -0.17 -18.96 0.41
C PRO A 13 0.95 -18.45 -0.52
N VAL A 14 0.75 -17.26 -1.08
CA VAL A 14 1.80 -16.58 -1.84
C VAL A 14 3.00 -16.26 -0.95
N ASP A 15 4.18 -16.41 -1.51
CA ASP A 15 5.44 -15.97 -0.90
C ASP A 15 5.59 -14.45 -1.09
N LEU A 16 5.56 -13.71 0.01
CA LEU A 16 5.58 -12.24 -0.01
C LEU A 16 6.89 -11.65 -0.53
N ASP A 17 8.01 -12.34 -0.33
CA ASP A 17 9.31 -11.90 -0.82
C ASP A 17 9.37 -12.04 -2.33
N LYS A 18 8.86 -13.15 -2.87
CA LYS A 18 8.73 -13.34 -4.32
C LYS A 18 7.81 -12.31 -4.96
N VAL A 19 6.68 -12.00 -4.32
CA VAL A 19 5.78 -10.94 -4.80
C VAL A 19 6.49 -9.58 -4.83
N SER A 20 7.28 -9.26 -3.81
CA SER A 20 8.04 -8.01 -3.75
C SER A 20 9.15 -7.93 -4.81
N LEU A 21 9.88 -9.02 -5.04
CA LEU A 21 10.91 -9.12 -6.07
C LEU A 21 10.33 -8.98 -7.47
N GLU A 22 9.21 -9.66 -7.72
CA GLU A 22 8.51 -9.61 -9.00
C GLU A 22 7.95 -8.21 -9.28
N PHE A 23 7.37 -7.57 -8.27
CA PHE A 23 6.93 -6.17 -8.37
C PHE A 23 8.10 -5.26 -8.73
N ALA A 24 9.25 -5.41 -8.05
CA ALA A 24 10.44 -4.62 -8.35
C ALA A 24 10.98 -4.88 -9.78
N ARG A 25 10.83 -6.09 -10.31
CA ARG A 25 11.16 -6.41 -11.71
C ARG A 25 10.25 -5.64 -12.67
N ILE A 26 8.93 -5.68 -12.45
CA ILE A 26 7.93 -4.99 -13.28
C ILE A 26 8.17 -3.47 -13.28
N VAL A 27 8.47 -2.87 -12.12
CA VAL A 27 8.77 -1.43 -12.01
C VAL A 27 10.00 -1.05 -12.85
N ARG A 28 11.05 -1.87 -12.84
CA ARG A 28 12.26 -1.62 -13.65
C ARG A 28 11.95 -1.71 -15.16
N GLU A 29 11.13 -2.67 -15.57
CA GLU A 29 10.81 -2.90 -16.98
C GLU A 29 9.90 -1.82 -17.57
N THR A 30 9.12 -1.16 -16.73
CA THR A 30 8.18 -0.11 -17.13
C THR A 30 8.82 1.28 -17.15
N GLY A 31 10.08 1.43 -16.74
CA GLY A 31 10.80 2.70 -16.69
C GLY A 31 10.32 3.66 -15.59
N PHE A 32 9.49 3.19 -14.66
CA PHE A 32 9.10 3.99 -13.50
C PHE A 32 10.29 4.19 -12.55
N PRO A 33 10.33 5.32 -11.81
CA PRO A 33 11.25 5.48 -10.69
C PRO A 33 11.02 4.39 -9.64
N HIS A 34 11.99 4.23 -8.73
CA HIS A 34 11.92 3.21 -7.68
C HIS A 34 10.58 3.27 -6.93
N LEU A 35 9.84 2.17 -6.97
CA LEU A 35 8.50 2.03 -6.39
C LEU A 35 8.39 0.68 -5.70
N THR A 36 7.74 0.66 -4.54
CA THR A 36 7.45 -0.56 -3.76
C THR A 36 5.94 -0.72 -3.55
N LEU A 37 5.50 -1.93 -3.17
CA LEU A 37 4.10 -2.17 -2.80
C LEU A 37 3.65 -1.30 -1.61
N HIS A 38 4.56 -1.04 -0.67
CA HIS A 38 4.30 -0.12 0.43
C HIS A 38 4.23 1.34 -0.06
N GLY A 39 5.08 1.72 -1.03
CA GLY A 39 5.00 3.03 -1.70
C GLY A 39 3.66 3.26 -2.41
N LEU A 40 3.10 2.23 -3.04
CA LEU A 40 1.74 2.30 -3.61
C LEU A 40 0.67 2.54 -2.54
N ARG A 41 0.80 1.90 -1.37
CA ARG A 41 -0.10 2.14 -0.23
C ARG A 41 0.02 3.58 0.26
N HIS A 42 1.23 4.14 0.35
CA HIS A 42 1.41 5.55 0.67
C HIS A 42 0.76 6.47 -0.37
N ALA A 43 1.00 6.24 -1.66
CA ALA A 43 0.41 7.02 -2.74
C ALA A 43 -1.12 6.99 -2.71
N HIS A 44 -1.73 5.84 -2.40
CA HIS A 44 -3.17 5.72 -2.22
C HIS A 44 -3.69 6.61 -1.09
N VAL A 45 -3.00 6.60 0.06
CA VAL A 45 -3.37 7.44 1.22
C VAL A 45 -3.22 8.91 0.91
N THR A 46 -2.08 9.33 0.35
CA THR A 46 -1.88 10.72 -0.10
C THR A 46 -3.01 11.15 -1.02
N ARG A 47 -3.34 10.34 -2.04
CA ARG A 47 -4.40 10.65 -3.00
C ARG A 47 -5.79 10.71 -2.37
N ALA A 48 -6.07 9.86 -1.37
CA ALA A 48 -7.34 9.89 -0.65
C ALA A 48 -7.48 11.17 0.18
N LEU A 49 -6.40 11.56 0.87
CA LEU A 49 -6.37 12.78 1.68
C LEU A 49 -6.47 14.04 0.82
N THR A 50 -5.74 14.12 -0.31
CA THR A 50 -5.84 15.26 -1.23
C THR A 50 -7.19 15.35 -1.93
N ALA A 51 -7.92 14.23 -2.05
CA ALA A 51 -9.30 14.21 -2.53
C ALA A 51 -10.32 14.64 -1.46
N GLY A 52 -9.87 15.07 -0.27
CA GLY A 52 -10.73 15.51 0.83
C GLY A 52 -11.44 14.38 1.57
N ILE A 53 -11.01 13.12 1.40
CA ILE A 53 -11.57 12.00 2.18
C ILE A 53 -11.17 12.19 3.63
N ASN A 54 -12.13 12.05 4.53
CA ASN A 54 -11.91 12.22 5.96
C ASN A 54 -10.74 11.34 6.44
N PRO A 55 -9.72 11.90 7.12
CA PRO A 55 -8.56 11.13 7.59
C PRO A 55 -8.93 9.93 8.47
N LYS A 56 -10.02 10.00 9.22
CA LYS A 56 -10.53 8.86 10.01
C LYS A 56 -10.97 7.71 9.11
N THR A 57 -11.70 8.01 8.04
CA THR A 57 -12.10 7.02 7.02
C THR A 57 -10.89 6.40 6.34
N VAL A 58 -9.88 7.21 6.00
CA VAL A 58 -8.63 6.69 5.42
C VAL A 58 -7.89 5.79 6.42
N ALA A 59 -7.82 6.16 7.70
CA ALA A 59 -7.20 5.35 8.74
C ALA A 59 -7.92 4.02 8.99
N GLU A 60 -9.26 4.03 8.99
CA GLU A 60 -10.09 2.82 9.10
C GLU A 60 -9.81 1.82 7.97
N LEU A 61 -9.58 2.30 6.73
CA LEU A 61 -9.21 1.46 5.59
C LEU A 61 -7.81 0.83 5.72
N LEU A 62 -6.94 1.39 6.56
CA LEU A 62 -5.56 0.93 6.71
C LEU A 62 -5.41 -0.15 7.79
N VAL A 63 -6.39 -0.36 8.68
CA VAL A 63 -6.54 -1.39 9.75
C VAL A 63 -5.34 -1.66 10.68
N HIS A 64 -4.12 -1.21 10.40
CA HIS A 64 -2.96 -1.25 11.31
C HIS A 64 -2.02 -0.03 11.16
N ALA A 65 -2.36 0.94 10.30
CA ALA A 65 -1.67 2.23 10.34
C ALA A 65 -2.26 2.98 11.53
N SER A 66 -1.49 3.11 12.60
CA SER A 66 -1.86 4.00 13.72
C SER A 66 -2.33 5.33 13.15
N VAL A 67 -3.45 5.86 13.66
CA VAL A 67 -3.94 7.22 13.32
C VAL A 67 -2.82 8.24 13.54
N VAL A 68 -1.94 7.98 14.51
CA VAL A 68 -0.74 8.78 14.81
C VAL A 68 0.27 8.74 13.67
N ILE A 69 0.56 7.59 13.06
CA ILE A 69 1.45 7.52 11.88
C ILE A 69 0.80 8.23 10.68
N THR A 70 -0.50 8.07 10.49
CA THR A 70 -1.22 8.65 9.34
C THR A 70 -1.29 10.18 9.46
N LEU A 71 -1.59 10.74 10.63
CA LEU A 71 -1.60 12.19 10.80
C LEU A 71 -0.19 12.79 10.79
N ASP A 72 0.79 12.15 11.43
CA ASP A 72 2.17 12.66 11.54
C ASP A 72 2.93 12.56 10.20
N THR A 73 2.65 11.55 9.39
CA THR A 73 3.27 11.40 8.06
C THR A 73 2.64 12.33 7.01
N TYR A 74 1.33 12.62 7.08
CA TYR A 74 0.60 13.37 6.04
C TYR A 74 0.16 14.78 6.46
N SER A 75 0.58 15.29 7.61
CA SER A 75 0.20 16.65 8.04
C SER A 75 0.62 17.72 7.02
N HIS A 76 1.73 17.51 6.33
CA HIS A 76 2.20 18.40 5.26
C HIS A 76 1.31 18.41 4.00
N VAL A 77 0.49 17.37 3.77
CA VAL A 77 -0.44 17.29 2.64
C VAL A 77 -1.75 18.01 2.94
N LEU A 78 -2.09 18.15 4.23
CA LEU A 78 -3.33 18.79 4.69
C LEU A 78 -3.16 20.28 4.99
N ALA A 79 -1.92 20.79 4.99
CA ALA A 79 -1.59 22.17 5.35
C ALA A 79 -1.55 23.14 4.15
N ASP A 80 -1.77 22.65 2.93
CA ASP A 80 -1.86 23.44 1.69
C ASP A 80 -3.32 23.49 1.16
#